data_AF-A0A5P1EU85-F1
#
_entry.id   AF-A0A5P1EU85-F1
#
_cell.length_a   1.000
_cell.length_b   1.000
_cell.length_c   1.000
_cell.angle_alpha   90.00
_cell.angle_beta   90.00
_cell.angle_gamma   90.00
#
_symmetry.space_group_name_H-M   'P 1'
#
loop_
_entity.id
_entity.type
_entity.pdbx_description
1 polymer ?
#
loop_
_entity_poly.entity_id
_entity_poly.type
_entity_poly.pdbx_seq_one_letter_code
_entity_poly.pdbx_strand_id
1 'polypeptide(L)'
;MTDTRGRFHQKSVDKDEVRLRRTIGLKKDEYFLNAKHVTKTEVMNLLESAGFSRSNPYFVVQQGKIASLTLMKDSECLDLLKEISGTHVYEERRCESLKIMQETGKCIFIV
;
A
#
# COMPACT_ATOMS: atom_id res chain seq x y z
N MET A 1 -32.86 -0.19 1.69
CA MET A 1 -32.04 -0.61 0.54
C MET A 1 -30.82 0.31 0.52
N THR A 2 -29.61 -0.06 0.93
CA THR A 2 -28.99 -1.35 1.27
C THR A 2 -28.09 -1.15 2.49
N ASP A 3 -28.35 -1.94 3.52
CA ASP A 3 -27.47 -2.13 4.66
C ASP A 3 -26.26 -2.98 4.22
N THR A 4 -25.05 -2.47 4.38
CA THR A 4 -23.78 -3.19 4.19
C THR A 4 -22.94 -3.14 5.46
N ARG A 5 -23.55 -3.31 6.63
CA ARG A 5 -22.84 -3.68 7.86
C ARG A 5 -22.50 -5.16 7.85
N GLY A 6 -21.44 -5.51 7.11
CA GLY A 6 -20.97 -6.88 6.98
C GLY A 6 -19.45 -6.99 7.02
N ARG A 7 -18.94 -7.44 8.17
CA ARG A 7 -17.67 -8.18 8.36
C ARG A 7 -16.38 -7.50 7.90
N PHE A 8 -15.76 -6.71 8.79
CA PHE A 8 -14.37 -6.91 9.18
C PHE A 8 -14.24 -6.41 10.62
N HIS A 9 -13.74 -7.25 11.53
CA HIS A 9 -13.39 -6.84 12.90
C HIS A 9 -12.15 -5.94 12.83
N GLN A 10 -12.33 -4.71 12.34
CA GLN A 10 -11.34 -3.65 12.48
C GLN A 10 -11.43 -3.20 13.93
N LYS A 11 -10.38 -3.45 14.73
CA LYS A 11 -10.27 -2.94 16.10
C LYS A 11 -10.68 -1.46 16.07
N SER A 12 -11.80 -1.18 16.73
CA SER A 12 -12.54 0.06 16.70
C SER A 12 -11.63 1.29 16.80
N VAL A 13 -11.56 2.01 15.68
CA VAL A 13 -11.23 3.43 15.68
C VAL A 13 -12.54 4.20 15.49
N ASP A 14 -13.56 3.84 16.28
CA ASP A 14 -14.79 4.63 16.47
C ASP A 14 -14.50 5.78 17.44
N LYS A 15 -13.52 6.60 17.09
CA LYS A 15 -13.19 7.83 17.81
C LYS A 15 -12.94 8.91 16.77
N ASP A 16 -13.49 10.08 17.00
CA ASP A 16 -13.30 11.25 16.13
C ASP A 16 -11.82 11.66 15.99
N GLU A 17 -10.96 11.20 16.90
CA GLU A 17 -9.53 11.48 16.91
C GLU A 17 -8.68 10.20 16.96
N VAL A 18 -7.68 10.14 16.08
CA VAL A 18 -6.70 9.05 16.01
C VAL A 18 -5.30 9.61 16.20
N ARG A 19 -4.57 9.13 17.21
CA ARG A 19 -3.19 9.56 17.48
C ARG A 19 -2.21 8.46 17.12
N LEU A 20 -1.41 8.70 16.08
CA LEU A 20 -0.29 7.84 15.68
C LEU A 20 1.04 8.49 16.10
N ARG A 21 1.90 7.73 16.80
CA ARG A 21 3.24 8.16 17.18
C ARG A 21 4.27 7.11 16.78
N ARG A 22 5.33 7.52 16.08
CA ARG A 22 6.53 6.71 15.83
C ARG A 22 7.68 7.28 16.65
N THR A 23 8.28 6.46 17.50
CA THR A 23 9.52 6.79 18.21
C THR A 23 10.67 6.13 17.46
N ILE A 24 11.60 6.94 16.95
CA ILE A 24 12.79 6.46 16.22
C ILE A 24 13.92 6.29 17.22
N GLY A 25 14.30 5.04 17.49
CA GLY A 25 15.45 4.70 18.33
C GLY A 25 16.67 4.33 17.48
N LEU A 26 17.85 4.31 18.10
CA LEU A 26 19.11 3.92 17.44
C LEU A 26 19.10 2.47 16.93
N LYS A 27 18.34 1.59 17.57
CA LYS A 27 18.29 0.14 17.26
C LYS A 27 16.94 -0.34 16.77
N LYS A 28 15.85 0.30 17.21
CA LYS A 28 14.49 -0.10 16.89
C LYS A 28 13.57 1.10 16.80
N ASP A 29 12.60 0.97 15.92
CA ASP A 29 11.46 1.88 15.84
C ASP A 29 10.29 1.30 16.62
N GLU A 30 9.61 2.15 17.36
CA GLU A 30 8.40 1.78 18.10
C GLU A 30 7.21 2.60 17.60
N TYR A 31 6.07 1.93 17.45
CA TYR A 31 4.83 2.56 16.98
C TYR A 31 3.78 2.49 18.06
N PHE A 32 3.06 3.60 18.24
CA PHE A 32 1.96 3.73 19.19
C PHE A 32 0.72 4.26 18.50
N LEU A 33 -0.40 3.58 18.67
CA LEU A 33 -1.73 4.00 18.24
C LEU A 33 -2.59 4.24 19.47
N ASN A 34 -3.05 5.47 19.69
CA ASN A 34 -3.86 5.84 20.86
C ASN A 34 -3.22 5.38 22.19
N ALA A 35 -1.92 5.64 22.35
CA ALA A 35 -1.07 5.21 23.47
C ALA A 35 -0.86 3.69 23.63
N LYS A 36 -1.39 2.85 22.74
CA LYS A 36 -1.12 1.40 22.71
C LYS A 36 0.03 1.08 21.77
N HIS A 37 0.92 0.20 22.19
CA HIS A 37 1.99 -0.29 21.33
C HIS A 37 1.41 -1.13 20.18
N VAL A 38 1.84 -0.86 18.95
CA VAL A 38 1.39 -1.54 17.73
C VAL A 38 2.59 -1.91 16.86
N THR A 39 2.40 -2.89 15.99
CA THR A 39 3.44 -3.30 15.03
C THR A 39 3.46 -2.38 13.81
N LYS A 40 4.59 -2.35 13.10
CA LYS A 40 4.70 -1.63 11.81
C LYS A 40 3.61 -2.10 10.83
N THR A 41 3.38 -3.41 10.73
CA THR A 41 2.38 -3.99 9.82
C THR A 41 0.97 -3.49 10.11
N GLU A 42 0.57 -3.44 11.37
CA GLU A 42 -0.75 -2.90 11.77
C GLU A 42 -0.91 -1.42 11.38
N VAL A 43 0.15 -0.61 11.54
CA VAL A 43 0.13 0.80 11.10
C VAL A 43 0.02 0.92 9.59
N MET A 44 0.74 0.08 8.83
CA MET A 44 0.65 0.10 7.36
C MET A 44 -0.75 -0.28 6.89
N ASN A 45 -1.35 -1.31 7.48
CA ASN A 45 -2.71 -1.74 7.13
C ASN A 45 -3.75 -0.66 7.49
N LEU A 46 -3.58 0.05 8.60
CA LEU A 46 -4.43 1.18 8.99
C LEU A 46 -4.36 2.32 7.97
N LEU A 47 -3.15 2.70 7.56
CA LEU A 47 -2.93 3.76 6.58
C LEU A 47 -3.50 3.38 5.20
N GLU A 48 -3.28 2.14 4.76
CA GLU A 48 -3.83 1.63 3.51
C GLU A 48 -5.37 1.62 3.53
N SER A 49 -5.97 1.20 4.65
CA SER A 49 -7.44 1.24 4.84
C SER A 49 -8.00 2.66 4.85
N ALA A 50 -7.20 3.65 5.27
CA ALA A 50 -7.55 5.07 5.24
C ALA A 50 -7.26 5.75 3.88
N GLY A 51 -6.77 5.00 2.87
CA GLY A 51 -6.44 5.52 1.54
C GLY A 51 -5.01 6.05 1.39
N PHE A 52 -4.19 6.02 2.43
CA PHE A 52 -2.76 6.32 2.37
C PHE A 52 -1.98 5.09 1.92
N SER A 53 -2.13 4.74 0.64
CA SER A 53 -1.40 3.63 0.07
C SER A 53 0.06 3.99 -0.24
N ARG A 54 0.98 3.04 -0.01
CA ARG A 54 2.37 3.12 -0.51
C ARG A 54 2.46 3.11 -2.04
N SER A 55 1.45 2.57 -2.72
CA SER A 55 1.40 2.51 -4.18
C SER A 55 1.03 3.84 -4.84
N ASN A 56 0.69 4.88 -4.06
CA ASN A 56 0.47 6.22 -4.58
C ASN A 56 1.42 7.23 -3.89
N PRO A 57 2.66 7.40 -4.39
CA PRO A 57 3.67 8.27 -3.78
C PRO A 57 3.41 9.78 -4.00
N TYR A 58 2.29 10.16 -4.64
CA TYR A 58 2.01 11.54 -5.03
C TYR A 58 1.27 12.37 -3.97
N PHE A 59 0.97 11.81 -2.80
CA PHE A 59 0.43 12.57 -1.68
C PHE A 59 1.44 13.56 -1.08
N VAL A 60 2.74 13.34 -1.30
CA VAL A 60 3.81 14.21 -0.82
C VAL A 60 4.77 14.51 -1.97
N VAL A 61 4.87 15.79 -2.33
CA VAL A 61 5.82 16.25 -3.34
C VAL A 61 7.10 16.68 -2.65
N GLN A 62 8.19 15.94 -2.89
CA GLN A 62 9.52 16.30 -2.40
C GLN A 62 10.03 17.56 -3.11
N GLN A 63 10.85 18.35 -2.40
CA GLN A 63 11.51 19.51 -2.97
C GLN A 63 12.35 19.08 -4.20
N GLY A 64 12.21 19.81 -5.31
CA GLY A 64 12.83 19.47 -6.59
C GLY A 64 12.04 18.50 -7.48
N LYS A 65 11.07 17.74 -6.93
CA LYS A 65 10.23 16.82 -7.72
C LYS A 65 9.26 17.54 -8.65
N ILE A 66 8.91 18.79 -8.35
CA ILE A 66 8.08 19.63 -9.23
C ILE A 66 8.75 19.85 -10.59
N ALA A 67 10.05 20.16 -10.59
CA ALA A 67 10.81 20.37 -11.83
C ALA A 67 10.84 19.10 -12.68
N SER A 68 11.02 17.93 -12.06
CA SER A 68 10.94 16.65 -12.77
C SER A 68 9.54 16.39 -13.33
N LEU A 69 8.46 16.69 -12.59
CA LEU A 69 7.09 16.53 -13.09
C LEU A 69 6.80 17.43 -14.30
N THR A 70 7.33 18.66 -14.31
CA THR A 70 7.15 19.58 -15.44
C THR A 70 7.99 19.24 -16.67
N LEU A 71 9.10 18.51 -16.48
CA LEU A 71 10.03 18.10 -17.54
C LEU A 71 9.86 16.64 -17.97
N MET A 72 8.91 15.92 -17.36
CA MET A 72 8.64 14.52 -17.67
C MET A 72 8.30 14.36 -19.15
N LYS A 73 8.87 13.32 -19.77
CA LYS A 73 8.48 12.91 -21.13
C LYS A 73 7.13 12.21 -21.10
N ASP A 74 6.42 12.21 -22.23
CA ASP A 74 5.10 11.57 -22.35
C ASP A 74 5.10 10.09 -21.91
N SER A 75 6.21 9.37 -22.10
CA SER A 75 6.38 7.99 -21.62
C SER A 75 6.36 7.90 -20.09
N GLU A 76 7.05 8.82 -19.40
CA GLU A 76 7.12 8.86 -17.94
C GLU A 76 5.78 9.32 -17.35
N CYS A 77 5.10 10.26 -18.03
CA CYS A 77 3.74 10.68 -17.66
C CYS A 77 2.74 9.54 -17.83
N LEU A 78 2.87 8.71 -18.87
CA LEU A 78 2.01 7.55 -19.08
C LEU A 78 2.24 6.48 -18.00
N ASP A 79 3.50 6.22 -17.64
CA ASP A 79 3.82 5.24 -16.60
C ASP A 79 3.34 5.72 -15.22
N LEU A 80 3.47 7.01 -14.93
CA LEU A 80 2.84 7.66 -13.79
C LEU A 80 1.31 7.43 -13.77
N LEU A 81 0.65 7.64 -14.90
CA LEU A 81 -0.80 7.47 -14.98
C LEU A 81 -1.21 6.00 -14.76
N LYS A 82 -0.43 5.03 -15.22
CA LYS A 82 -0.63 3.60 -14.92
C LYS A 82 -0.43 3.27 -13.44
N GLU A 83 0.58 3.85 -12.78
CA GLU A 83 0.77 3.69 -11.34
C GLU A 83 -0.45 4.21 -10.55
N ILE A 84 -0.90 5.43 -10.85
CA ILE A 84 -2.06 6.04 -10.18
C ILE A 84 -3.35 5.25 -10.43
N SER A 85 -3.51 4.71 -11.64
CA SER A 85 -4.67 3.89 -12.01
C SER A 85 -4.74 2.55 -11.28
N GLY A 86 -3.70 2.20 -10.50
CA GLY A 86 -3.63 0.95 -9.75
C GLY A 86 -3.45 -0.29 -10.63
N THR A 87 -3.22 -0.11 -11.94
CA THR A 87 -3.04 -1.20 -12.90
C THR A 87 -1.75 -1.98 -12.64
N HIS A 88 -0.76 -1.33 -12.02
CA HIS A 88 0.51 -1.97 -11.65
C HIS A 88 0.31 -3.10 -10.64
N VAL A 89 -0.53 -2.92 -9.61
CA VAL A 89 -0.80 -3.97 -8.60
C VAL A 89 -1.47 -5.18 -9.24
N TYR A 90 -2.33 -4.95 -10.24
CA TYR A 90 -2.93 -6.03 -11.01
C TYR A 90 -1.89 -6.77 -11.87
N GLU A 91 -0.99 -6.04 -12.55
CA GLU A 91 0.07 -6.65 -13.34
C GLU A 91 1.05 -7.47 -12.49
N GLU A 92 1.43 -6.99 -11.31
CA GLU A 92 2.30 -7.70 -10.38
C GLU A 92 1.67 -9.03 -9.93
N ARG A 93 0.41 -8.99 -9.47
CA ARG A 93 -0.35 -10.21 -9.10
C ARG A 93 -0.54 -11.17 -10.26
N ARG A 94 -0.75 -10.65 -11.47
CA ARG A 94 -0.85 -11.46 -12.69
C ARG A 94 0.48 -12.15 -13.00
N CYS A 95 1.59 -11.45 -12.85
CA CYS A 95 2.93 -12.00 -13.09
C CYS A 95 3.28 -13.09 -12.05
N GLU A 96 2.96 -12.88 -10.78
CA GLU A 96 3.08 -13.90 -9.73
C GLU A 96 2.23 -15.15 -10.04
N SER A 97 0.97 -14.94 -10.43
CA SER A 97 0.07 -16.04 -10.80
C SER A 97 0.58 -16.84 -12.00
N LEU A 98 1.15 -16.16 -13.01
CA LEU A 98 1.75 -16.81 -14.18
C LEU A 98 3.00 -17.62 -13.82
N LYS A 99 3.83 -17.13 -12.89
CA LYS A 99 4.98 -17.90 -12.37
C LYS A 99 4.52 -19.18 -11.68
N ILE A 100 3.52 -19.09 -10.79
CA ILE A 100 2.94 -20.25 -10.10
C ILE A 100 2.38 -21.26 -11.10
N MET A 101 1.70 -20.79 -12.15
CA MET A 101 1.16 -21.65 -13.21
C MET A 101 2.28 -22.39 -13.98
N GLN A 102 3.39 -21.72 -14.27
CA GLN A 102 4.54 -22.36 -14.92
C GLN A 102 5.26 -23.37 -14.03
N GLU A 103 5.39 -23.08 -12.72
CA GLU A 103 5.96 -24.01 -11.75
C GLU A 103 5.08 -25.26 -11.58
N THR A 104 3.77 -25.07 -11.49
CA THR A 104 2.81 -26.18 -11.37
C THR A 104 2.80 -27.04 -12.64
N GLY A 105 2.88 -26.42 -13.83
CA GLY A 105 3.00 -27.13 -15.11
C GLY A 105 4.26 -27.98 -15.22
N LYS A 106 5.38 -27.58 -14.58
CA LYS A 106 6.60 -28.40 -14.51
C LYS A 106 6.46 -29.59 -13.57
N CYS A 107 5.73 -29.46 -12.46
CA CYS A 107 5.48 -30.57 -11.53
C CYS A 107 4.57 -31.65 -12.11
N ILE A 108 3.62 -31.31 -12.98
CA ILE A 108 2.67 -32.28 -13.58
C ILE A 108 3.36 -33.25 -14.56
N PHE A 109 4.50 -32.86 -15.15
CA PHE A 109 5.27 -33.73 -16.06
C PHE A 109 6.27 -34.68 -15.37
N ILE A 110 6.33 -34.68 -14.04
CA ILE A 110 7.25 -35.54 -13.25
C ILE A 110 6.51 -36.74 -12.62
N VAL A 111 5.24 -36.97 -12.98
CA VAL A 111 4.48 -38.17 -12.58
C VAL A 111 4.21 -39.06 -13.78
#